data_AF-A0A0N1H6F7-F1
#
_entry.id   AF-A0A0N1H6F7-F1
#
_cell.length_a   1.000
_cell.length_b   1.000
_cell.length_c   1.000
_cell.angle_alpha   90.00
_cell.angle_beta   90.00
_cell.angle_gamma   90.00
#
_symmetry.space_group_name_H-M   'P 1'
#
loop_
_entity.id
_entity.type
_entity.pdbx_description
1 polymer ?
#
loop_
_entity_poly.entity_id
_entity_poly.type
_entity_poly.pdbx_seq_one_letter_code
_entity_poly.pdbx_strand_id
1 'polypeptide(L)'
;MLDESLPTFRLKSNRVEKHNETYLYSQHGAEFEPKYTLKHLDPQQHASKNRYAAALSDSYNSDVLYAEVLLIPEWTQPTLSAEQIRLNGGVPPPPEPILPTQFAIQLYNPDQQVIVRHKPSKWNQSESWDFELPSQTFRAPSLSALDRSQDDPSISENTRRVGLRWKKDSKLSKDLVCFQSGKALNPDGTKNKNKEPDITLAIFHAQKEVTLYEPNLVRVDIEDVKGLEVIILLGAVVIRDVYFGSMKEVFNLTDARKSGSSHTSPVNGAPRPILSQIATSPTATNAVPARPPRVPPTDPRSQWEIDAETARLQQQVQEEERQRKRRDDAEERRIRQMLEAEEKEARRRQAEVDAETARLQRIYGQQSRPQSQPERRHSAFPQQTMQPPMGPPQPIAYHTPTAWGSYNAGPYMSGANAQSGFLSPNSQSQGRLKNKSSIWSFGRRKSDDDGGRLTKKRSAIF
;
A
#
# COMPACT_ATOMS: atom_id res chain seq x y z
N MET A 1 -19.78 38.10 8.75
CA MET A 1 -20.06 37.35 9.98
C MET A 1 -21.50 36.89 9.94
N LEU A 2 -21.79 35.78 10.61
CA LEU A 2 -23.15 35.48 11.06
C LEU A 2 -23.52 36.43 12.21
N ASP A 3 -24.72 36.28 12.78
CA ASP A 3 -25.22 37.13 13.86
C ASP A 3 -24.22 37.20 15.04
N GLU A 4 -23.77 38.41 15.38
CA GLU A 4 -22.74 38.68 16.41
C GLU A 4 -23.22 38.34 17.83
N SER A 5 -24.52 38.05 18.00
CA SER A 5 -25.07 37.50 19.24
C SER A 5 -24.78 36.01 19.44
N LEU A 6 -24.40 35.25 18.40
CA LEU A 6 -24.23 33.79 18.47
C LEU A 6 -22.79 33.34 18.83
N PRO A 7 -22.63 32.23 19.57
CA PRO A 7 -21.32 31.64 19.86
C PRO A 7 -20.54 31.34 18.57
N THR A 8 -19.39 31.99 18.38
CA THR A 8 -18.61 31.93 17.14
C THR A 8 -17.13 31.63 17.41
N PHE A 9 -16.61 30.62 16.71
CA PHE A 9 -15.27 30.07 16.84
C PHE A 9 -14.49 30.28 15.52
N ARG A 10 -13.51 31.17 15.52
CA ARG A 10 -12.71 31.56 14.34
C ARG A 10 -11.30 30.97 14.41
N LEU A 11 -10.91 30.22 13.38
CA LEU A 11 -9.58 29.64 13.23
C LEU A 11 -8.53 30.70 12.85
N LYS A 12 -7.43 30.70 13.60
CA LYS A 12 -6.25 31.55 13.41
C LYS A 12 -5.00 30.67 13.38
N SER A 13 -4.38 30.55 12.21
CA SER A 13 -3.11 29.82 12.04
C SER A 13 -1.98 30.44 12.88
N ASN A 14 -1.19 29.58 13.53
CA ASN A 14 -0.02 29.98 14.31
C ASN A 14 1.14 30.38 13.38
N ARG A 15 1.82 31.49 13.71
CA ARG A 15 2.96 32.00 12.92
C ARG A 15 4.26 31.21 13.11
N VAL A 16 4.41 30.56 14.27
CA VAL A 16 5.59 29.76 14.62
C VAL A 16 5.41 28.34 14.07
N GLU A 17 4.39 27.65 14.57
CA GLU A 17 4.05 26.28 14.17
C GLU A 17 2.97 26.33 13.10
N LYS A 18 3.35 26.44 11.82
CA LYS A 18 2.41 26.64 10.71
C LYS A 18 1.36 25.52 10.53
N HIS A 19 1.61 24.35 11.13
CA HIS A 19 0.68 23.22 11.14
C HIS A 19 -0.32 23.27 12.31
N ASN A 20 -0.20 24.21 13.25
CA ASN A 20 -1.12 24.38 14.37
C ASN A 20 -1.99 25.65 14.19
N GLU A 21 -3.22 25.61 14.68
CA GLU A 21 -4.16 26.72 14.66
C GLU A 21 -4.79 26.93 16.04
N THR A 22 -5.33 28.12 16.29
CA THR A 22 -6.09 28.42 17.50
C THR A 22 -7.53 28.74 17.11
N TYR A 23 -8.49 28.11 17.77
CA TYR A 23 -9.87 28.61 17.77
C TYR A 23 -9.96 29.78 18.75
N LEU A 24 -10.24 30.96 18.21
CA LEU A 24 -10.66 32.12 18.99
C LEU A 24 -12.18 32.11 19.11
N TYR A 25 -12.69 32.30 20.31
CA TYR A 25 -14.12 32.34 20.64
C TYR A 25 -14.58 33.79 20.85
N SER A 26 -15.80 34.10 20.40
CA SER A 26 -16.53 35.34 20.68
C SER A 26 -18.03 35.05 20.71
N GLN A 27 -18.77 35.80 21.53
CA GLN A 27 -20.22 35.78 21.62
C GLN A 27 -20.72 37.15 22.11
N HIS A 28 -21.93 37.56 21.72
CA HIS A 28 -22.55 38.83 22.13
C HIS A 28 -21.67 40.08 21.87
N GLY A 29 -20.90 40.08 20.79
CA GLY A 29 -19.99 41.18 20.43
C GLY A 29 -18.71 41.31 21.29
N ALA A 30 -18.40 40.33 22.15
CA ALA A 30 -17.15 40.30 22.90
C ALA A 30 -15.90 40.14 22.00
N GLU A 31 -14.73 40.54 22.49
CA GLU A 31 -13.47 40.32 21.77
C GLU A 31 -13.12 38.82 21.61
N PHE A 32 -12.29 38.51 20.63
CA PHE A 32 -11.95 37.14 20.24
C PHE A 32 -10.80 36.55 21.09
N GLU A 33 -11.15 35.77 22.11
CA GLU A 33 -10.20 35.13 23.03
C GLU A 33 -9.83 33.69 22.62
N PRO A 34 -8.59 33.21 22.88
CA PRO A 34 -8.26 31.79 22.70
C PRO A 34 -9.16 30.87 23.53
N LYS A 35 -9.67 29.81 22.89
CA LYS A 35 -10.54 28.79 23.51
C LYS A 35 -10.03 27.36 23.34
N TYR A 36 -9.43 27.05 22.19
CA TYR A 36 -8.81 25.76 21.92
C TYR A 36 -7.56 25.91 21.06
N THR A 37 -6.56 25.07 21.32
CA THR A 37 -5.44 24.82 20.41
C THR A 37 -5.77 23.59 19.56
N LEU A 38 -5.85 23.79 18.26
CA LEU A 38 -5.93 22.75 17.24
C LEU A 38 -4.50 22.38 16.82
N LYS A 39 -4.10 21.14 17.08
CA LYS A 39 -2.78 20.60 16.73
C LYS A 39 -2.91 19.61 15.58
N HIS A 40 -2.01 19.68 14.61
CA HIS A 40 -1.83 18.62 13.59
C HIS A 40 -0.46 17.96 13.77
N LEU A 41 -0.24 16.81 13.13
CA LEU A 41 1.10 16.20 13.08
C LEU A 41 2.08 17.09 12.32
N ASP A 42 3.28 17.27 12.85
CA ASP A 42 4.39 17.94 12.14
C ASP A 42 4.75 17.17 10.85
N PRO A 43 4.63 17.77 9.65
CA PRO A 43 5.00 17.14 8.38
C PRO A 43 6.49 16.75 8.26
N GLN A 44 7.36 17.26 9.12
CA GLN A 44 8.79 16.91 9.13
C GLN A 44 9.10 15.62 9.92
N GLN A 45 8.19 15.17 10.80
CA GLN A 45 8.42 13.93 11.55
C GLN A 45 8.22 12.69 10.67
N HIS A 46 9.16 11.74 10.75
CA HIS A 46 9.03 10.45 10.08
C HIS A 46 7.75 9.67 10.44
N ALA A 47 7.17 9.93 11.62
CA ALA A 47 5.94 9.30 12.09
C ALA A 47 4.65 9.87 11.46
N SER A 48 4.68 11.06 10.83
CA SER A 48 3.51 11.69 10.20
C SER A 48 3.32 11.29 8.73
N LYS A 49 4.32 10.64 8.12
CA LYS A 49 4.23 10.07 6.77
C LYS A 49 3.05 9.12 6.61
N ASN A 50 2.27 9.31 5.55
CA ASN A 50 1.08 8.52 5.22
C ASN A 50 0.02 8.54 6.33
N ARG A 51 -0.05 9.63 7.09
CA ARG A 51 -0.99 9.84 8.18
C ARG A 51 -1.50 11.28 8.21
N TYR A 52 -2.76 11.41 8.55
CA TYR A 52 -3.36 12.65 9.05
C TYR A 52 -3.70 12.42 10.51
N ALA A 53 -3.37 13.38 11.39
CA ALA A 53 -4.05 13.48 12.67
C ALA A 53 -4.27 14.93 13.04
N ALA A 54 -5.37 15.17 13.74
CA ALA A 54 -5.76 16.47 14.28
C ALA A 54 -6.31 16.28 15.70
N ALA A 55 -5.90 17.15 16.62
CA ALA A 55 -6.21 17.07 18.04
C ALA A 55 -6.68 18.43 18.56
N LEU A 56 -7.74 18.44 19.37
CA LEU A 56 -8.29 19.62 20.01
C LEU A 56 -7.95 19.60 21.51
N SER A 57 -7.16 20.58 21.93
CA SER A 57 -6.69 20.76 23.32
C SER A 57 -7.07 22.14 23.85
N ASP A 58 -7.04 22.35 25.16
CA ASP A 58 -7.24 23.66 25.76
C ASP A 58 -6.18 24.69 25.27
N SER A 59 -6.54 25.97 25.22
CA SER A 59 -5.66 27.04 24.73
C SER A 59 -4.64 27.55 25.74
N TYR A 60 -4.80 27.22 27.03
CA TYR A 60 -3.96 27.67 28.13
C TYR A 60 -3.21 26.50 28.80
N ASN A 61 -3.77 25.30 28.78
CA ASN A 61 -3.12 24.06 29.21
C ASN A 61 -3.06 23.02 28.08
N SER A 62 -1.87 22.86 27.48
CA SER A 62 -1.61 21.94 26.37
C SER A 62 -1.91 20.47 26.65
N ASP A 63 -1.98 20.09 27.92
CA ASP A 63 -2.04 18.72 28.41
C ASP A 63 -3.50 18.28 28.60
N VAL A 64 -4.44 19.23 28.60
CA VAL A 64 -5.88 18.97 28.53
C VAL A 64 -6.27 18.73 27.07
N LEU A 65 -6.16 17.47 26.65
CA LEU A 65 -6.66 16.97 25.38
C LEU A 65 -8.16 16.66 25.49
N TYR A 66 -8.99 17.28 24.65
CA TYR A 66 -10.44 17.02 24.62
C TYR A 66 -10.81 15.95 23.60
N ALA A 67 -10.18 15.97 22.42
CA ALA A 67 -10.41 14.98 21.39
C ALA A 67 -9.25 14.87 20.39
N GLU A 68 -9.13 13.72 19.74
CA GLU A 68 -8.27 13.54 18.56
C GLU A 68 -8.93 12.72 17.46
N VAL A 69 -8.39 12.84 16.25
CA VAL A 69 -8.68 12.00 15.08
C VAL A 69 -7.36 11.55 14.50
N LEU A 70 -7.18 10.23 14.30
CA LEU A 70 -6.10 9.64 13.52
C LEU A 70 -6.67 8.96 12.28
N LEU A 71 -6.09 9.26 11.11
CA LEU A 71 -6.43 8.65 9.84
C LEU A 71 -5.18 8.17 9.11
N ILE A 72 -5.27 6.93 8.62
CA ILE A 72 -4.33 6.29 7.71
C ILE A 72 -5.13 6.04 6.43
N PRO A 73 -4.65 6.45 5.24
CA PRO A 73 -5.38 6.21 4.00
C PRO A 73 -5.31 4.72 3.62
N GLU A 74 -6.38 4.20 3.04
CA GLU A 74 -6.29 2.94 2.30
C GLU A 74 -5.55 3.19 0.98
N TRP A 75 -4.96 2.14 0.39
CA TRP A 75 -4.16 2.24 -0.84
C TRP A 75 -4.77 1.39 -1.95
N THR A 76 -4.74 1.88 -3.20
CA THR A 76 -5.19 1.07 -4.35
C THR A 76 -4.29 -0.14 -4.56
N GLN A 77 -4.90 -1.31 -4.76
CA GLN A 77 -4.18 -2.54 -5.08
C GLN A 77 -3.95 -2.64 -6.60
N PRO A 78 -2.76 -3.08 -7.06
CA PRO A 78 -2.47 -3.19 -8.49
C PRO A 78 -3.19 -4.40 -9.12
N THR A 79 -4.38 -4.17 -9.66
CA THR A 79 -5.26 -5.20 -10.28
C THR A 79 -4.92 -5.55 -11.74
N LEU A 80 -3.74 -5.18 -12.23
CA LEU A 80 -3.35 -5.39 -13.64
C LEU A 80 -3.11 -6.87 -13.97
N SER A 81 -3.41 -7.25 -15.22
CA SER A 81 -3.02 -8.56 -15.74
C SER A 81 -1.50 -8.65 -15.94
N ALA A 82 -0.97 -9.87 -15.93
CA ALA A 82 0.46 -10.13 -16.17
C ALA A 82 0.94 -9.60 -17.54
N GLU A 83 0.06 -9.45 -18.52
CA GLU A 83 0.38 -8.86 -19.83
C GLU A 83 0.52 -7.34 -19.75
N GLN A 84 -0.38 -6.66 -19.02
CA GLN A 84 -0.30 -5.21 -18.80
C GLN A 84 0.93 -4.82 -17.97
N ILE A 85 1.31 -5.64 -16.98
CA ILE A 85 2.55 -5.44 -16.21
C ILE A 85 3.78 -5.55 -17.12
N ARG A 86 3.80 -6.51 -18.07
CA ARG A 86 4.90 -6.65 -19.05
C ARG A 86 4.95 -5.49 -20.05
N LEU A 87 3.81 -4.94 -20.46
CA LEU A 87 3.75 -3.72 -21.29
C LEU A 87 4.29 -2.49 -20.55
N ASN A 88 4.04 -2.38 -19.24
CA ASN A 88 4.59 -1.33 -18.37
C ASN A 88 6.04 -1.59 -17.91
N GLY A 89 6.83 -2.36 -18.68
CA GLY A 89 8.23 -2.62 -18.37
C GLY A 89 8.47 -3.50 -17.13
N GLY A 90 7.46 -4.27 -16.70
CA GLY A 90 7.56 -5.20 -15.57
C GLY A 90 7.11 -4.64 -14.22
N VAL A 91 6.79 -3.33 -14.13
CA VAL A 91 6.39 -2.68 -12.87
C VAL A 91 4.89 -2.33 -12.91
N PRO A 92 4.11 -2.65 -11.86
CA PRO A 92 2.71 -2.19 -11.76
C PRO A 92 2.66 -0.66 -11.58
N PRO A 93 1.50 0.00 -11.76
CA PRO A 93 1.34 1.42 -11.43
C PRO A 93 1.56 1.67 -9.93
N PRO A 94 1.95 2.89 -9.53
CA PRO A 94 2.07 3.25 -8.11
C PRO A 94 0.71 3.12 -7.40
N PRO A 95 0.69 2.62 -6.14
CA PRO A 95 -0.49 2.73 -5.28
C PRO A 95 -0.88 4.20 -5.08
N GLU A 96 -2.16 4.49 -5.21
CA GLU A 96 -2.76 5.80 -4.94
C GLU A 96 -3.59 5.77 -3.65
N PRO A 97 -3.64 6.86 -2.87
CA PRO A 97 -4.43 6.93 -1.65
C PRO A 97 -5.93 6.93 -1.97
N ILE A 98 -6.70 6.18 -1.18
CA ILE A 98 -8.16 6.13 -1.24
C ILE A 98 -8.70 7.05 -0.14
N LEU A 99 -9.64 7.93 -0.52
CA LEU A 99 -10.29 8.86 0.42
C LEU A 99 -11.11 8.08 1.47
N PRO A 100 -10.89 8.27 2.78
CA PRO A 100 -11.61 7.53 3.81
C PRO A 100 -13.13 7.71 3.75
N THR A 101 -13.87 6.60 3.78
CA THR A 101 -15.34 6.60 3.79
C THR A 101 -15.93 6.91 5.18
N GLN A 102 -15.11 6.85 6.22
CA GLN A 102 -15.46 7.26 7.58
C GLN A 102 -14.20 7.61 8.38
N PHE A 103 -14.36 8.36 9.47
CA PHE A 103 -13.31 8.63 10.45
C PHE A 103 -13.84 8.53 11.88
N ALA A 104 -12.94 8.29 12.84
CA ALA A 104 -13.27 8.22 14.26
C ALA A 104 -12.76 9.48 14.98
N ILE A 105 -13.64 10.19 15.68
CA ILE A 105 -13.26 11.17 16.69
C ILE A 105 -13.23 10.43 18.02
N GLN A 106 -12.08 10.44 18.69
CA GLN A 106 -11.93 9.97 20.06
C GLN A 106 -12.09 11.17 20.99
N LEU A 107 -13.12 11.17 21.84
CA LEU A 107 -13.26 12.06 22.99
C LEU A 107 -12.52 11.49 24.20
N TYR A 108 -12.18 12.38 25.14
CA TYR A 108 -11.67 12.05 26.47
C TYR A 108 -12.48 12.74 27.56
N ASN A 109 -12.63 12.07 28.71
CA ASN A 109 -13.37 12.56 29.88
C ASN A 109 -14.82 13.06 29.56
N PRO A 110 -15.75 12.15 29.21
CA PRO A 110 -15.61 10.69 29.22
C PRO A 110 -15.06 10.15 27.90
N ASP A 111 -14.42 8.98 27.98
CA ASP A 111 -13.81 8.35 26.81
C ASP A 111 -14.91 7.77 25.90
N GLN A 112 -15.07 8.36 24.71
CA GLN A 112 -16.12 8.00 23.77
C GLN A 112 -15.62 8.09 22.32
N GLN A 113 -15.87 7.05 21.52
CA GLN A 113 -15.54 7.05 20.10
C GLN A 113 -16.77 7.36 19.24
N VAL A 114 -16.64 8.38 18.37
CA VAL A 114 -17.70 8.87 17.49
C VAL A 114 -17.29 8.65 16.03
N ILE A 115 -17.99 7.74 15.35
CA ILE A 115 -17.74 7.43 13.94
C ILE A 115 -18.52 8.39 13.04
N VAL A 116 -17.79 9.22 12.31
CA VAL A 116 -18.31 10.13 11.28
C VAL A 116 -18.21 9.46 9.92
N ARG A 117 -19.34 9.23 9.24
CA ARG A 117 -19.44 8.46 7.99
C ARG A 117 -19.71 9.37 6.79
N HIS A 118 -18.80 9.41 5.83
CA HIS A 118 -18.95 10.16 4.59
C HIS A 118 -19.96 9.49 3.66
N LYS A 119 -20.82 10.32 3.06
CA LYS A 119 -21.78 9.94 2.02
C LYS A 119 -21.50 10.84 0.81
N PRO A 120 -20.72 10.34 -0.17
CA PRO A 120 -20.45 11.06 -1.41
C PRO A 120 -21.74 11.51 -2.11
N SER A 121 -21.70 12.66 -2.77
CA SER A 121 -22.87 13.20 -3.47
C SER A 121 -23.33 12.25 -4.59
N LYS A 122 -24.65 12.14 -4.74
CA LYS A 122 -25.33 11.40 -5.79
C LYS A 122 -26.25 12.36 -6.54
N TRP A 123 -26.71 11.98 -7.73
CA TRP A 123 -27.61 12.79 -8.58
C TRP A 123 -28.74 13.51 -7.80
N ASN A 124 -29.32 12.85 -6.81
CA ASN A 124 -30.42 13.33 -5.96
C ASN A 124 -30.06 13.57 -4.49
N GLN A 125 -28.78 13.54 -4.09
CA GLN A 125 -28.33 13.68 -2.69
C GLN A 125 -27.06 14.53 -2.59
N SER A 126 -27.11 15.57 -1.75
CA SER A 126 -25.93 16.36 -1.39
C SER A 126 -24.88 15.48 -0.70
N GLU A 127 -23.61 15.85 -0.84
CA GLU A 127 -22.55 15.30 0.00
C GLU A 127 -22.85 15.56 1.48
N SER A 128 -22.57 14.56 2.33
CA SER A 128 -22.84 14.65 3.78
C SER A 128 -21.90 13.78 4.61
N TRP A 129 -21.80 14.10 5.89
CA TRP A 129 -21.04 13.35 6.90
C TRP A 129 -21.94 13.12 8.10
N ASP A 130 -22.32 11.87 8.32
CA ASP A 130 -23.32 11.45 9.32
C ASP A 130 -22.62 10.88 10.57
N PHE A 131 -23.05 11.30 11.76
CA PHE A 131 -22.54 10.80 13.04
C PHE A 131 -23.67 10.73 14.08
N GLU A 132 -23.46 9.98 15.16
CA GLU A 132 -24.50 9.75 16.17
C GLU A 132 -23.94 9.79 17.58
N LEU A 133 -24.55 10.60 18.45
CA LEU A 133 -24.16 10.74 19.85
C LEU A 133 -25.22 10.15 20.79
N PRO A 134 -24.84 9.61 21.95
CA PRO A 134 -25.80 9.20 22.97
C PRO A 134 -26.50 10.45 23.54
N SER A 135 -27.77 10.31 23.93
CA SER A 135 -28.51 11.40 24.60
C SER A 135 -28.09 11.57 26.05
N GLN A 136 -27.70 10.48 26.70
CA GLN A 136 -27.10 10.46 28.04
C GLN A 136 -25.69 9.90 27.92
N THR A 137 -24.70 10.64 28.41
CA THR A 137 -23.28 10.30 28.31
C THR A 137 -22.73 9.89 29.68
N PHE A 138 -23.19 10.54 30.76
CA PHE A 138 -22.68 10.35 32.11
C PHE A 138 -23.53 9.36 32.90
N ARG A 139 -22.86 8.48 33.65
CA ARG A 139 -23.50 7.60 34.62
C ARG A 139 -24.00 8.41 35.82
N ALA A 140 -25.29 8.29 36.13
CA ALA A 140 -25.85 8.85 37.36
C ALA A 140 -25.16 8.22 38.60
N PRO A 141 -24.71 9.01 39.59
CA PRO A 141 -24.00 8.49 40.76
C PRO A 141 -24.94 7.63 41.62
N SER A 142 -24.65 6.32 41.72
CA SER A 142 -25.45 5.36 42.49
C SER A 142 -24.67 4.72 43.63
N LEU A 143 -25.33 4.57 44.78
CA LEU A 143 -24.82 3.85 45.94
C LEU A 143 -24.83 2.32 45.73
N SER A 144 -25.64 1.81 44.82
CA SER A 144 -25.65 0.40 44.43
C SER A 144 -24.29 -0.04 43.87
N ALA A 145 -23.87 -1.26 44.20
CA ALA A 145 -22.68 -1.87 43.60
C ALA A 145 -22.96 -2.41 42.19
N LEU A 146 -24.19 -2.85 41.92
CA LEU A 146 -24.61 -3.40 40.62
C LEU A 146 -24.60 -2.31 39.54
N ASP A 147 -25.11 -1.13 39.88
CA ASP A 147 -25.21 0.03 38.99
C ASP A 147 -23.82 0.59 38.60
N ARG A 148 -22.80 0.28 39.40
CA ARG A 148 -21.39 0.60 39.13
C ARG A 148 -20.67 -0.46 38.27
N SER A 149 -21.28 -1.64 38.06
CA SER A 149 -20.73 -2.73 37.24
C SER A 149 -21.41 -2.91 35.87
N GLN A 150 -22.40 -2.09 35.53
CA GLN A 150 -22.98 -2.02 34.17
C GLN A 150 -22.10 -1.16 33.26
N ASP A 151 -22.24 -1.27 31.93
CA ASP A 151 -21.55 -0.38 30.97
C ASP A 151 -21.96 1.10 31.13
N ASP A 152 -21.12 2.04 30.68
CA ASP A 152 -21.46 3.47 30.74
C ASP A 152 -22.52 3.86 29.68
N PRO A 153 -23.39 4.84 29.95
CA PRO A 153 -24.41 5.29 28.99
C PRO A 153 -23.85 5.70 27.63
N SER A 154 -22.61 6.22 27.59
CA SER A 154 -21.91 6.61 26.37
C SER A 154 -21.65 5.47 25.37
N ILE A 155 -21.51 4.23 25.87
CA ILE A 155 -21.17 3.04 25.09
C ILE A 155 -22.31 2.01 24.99
N SER A 156 -23.32 2.08 25.87
CA SER A 156 -24.43 1.11 25.89
C SER A 156 -25.33 1.22 24.64
N GLU A 157 -25.60 0.08 23.99
CA GLU A 157 -26.50 -0.01 22.83
C GLU A 157 -27.95 0.41 23.15
N ASN A 158 -28.35 0.32 24.43
CA ASN A 158 -29.68 0.71 24.90
C ASN A 158 -29.87 2.23 25.00
N THR A 159 -28.77 3.01 25.03
CA THR A 159 -28.86 4.47 25.12
C THR A 159 -29.41 5.06 23.82
N ARG A 160 -30.45 5.89 23.93
CA ARG A 160 -31.02 6.62 22.80
C ARG A 160 -29.92 7.44 22.11
N ARG A 161 -29.71 7.24 20.81
CA ARG A 161 -28.80 8.06 19.99
C ARG A 161 -29.54 9.20 19.27
N VAL A 162 -28.85 10.32 19.13
CA VAL A 162 -29.22 11.51 18.36
C VAL A 162 -28.39 11.56 17.09
N GLY A 163 -29.06 11.51 15.94
CA GLY A 163 -28.42 11.57 14.63
C GLY A 163 -28.05 13.00 14.24
N LEU A 164 -26.80 13.21 13.88
CA LEU A 164 -26.21 14.48 13.47
C LEU A 164 -25.62 14.35 12.06
N ARG A 165 -25.63 15.45 11.30
CA ARG A 165 -25.15 15.47 9.91
C ARG A 165 -24.58 16.82 9.52
N TRP A 166 -23.34 16.83 9.06
CA TRP A 166 -22.84 17.91 8.19
C TRP A 166 -23.33 17.70 6.76
N LYS A 167 -23.80 18.76 6.10
CA LYS A 167 -24.02 18.82 4.63
C LYS A 167 -23.23 20.00 4.07
N LYS A 168 -22.85 19.93 2.80
CA LYS A 168 -22.53 21.15 2.03
C LYS A 168 -23.77 22.05 1.93
N ASP A 169 -23.59 23.35 2.12
CA ASP A 169 -24.62 24.36 1.92
C ASP A 169 -25.01 24.47 0.42
N SER A 170 -24.01 24.56 -0.46
CA SER A 170 -24.18 24.67 -1.91
C SER A 170 -23.25 23.73 -2.67
N LYS A 171 -23.55 23.48 -3.95
CA LYS A 171 -22.65 22.75 -4.86
C LYS A 171 -21.37 23.52 -5.18
N LEU A 172 -21.38 24.85 -4.98
CA LEU A 172 -20.25 25.74 -5.29
C LEU A 172 -19.52 26.26 -4.04
N SER A 173 -20.13 26.19 -2.86
CA SER A 173 -19.47 26.56 -1.60
C SER A 173 -18.68 25.36 -1.02
N LYS A 174 -17.68 25.68 -0.20
CA LYS A 174 -17.04 24.72 0.71
C LYS A 174 -17.61 24.83 2.14
N ASP A 175 -18.68 25.60 2.29
CA ASP A 175 -19.34 25.87 3.56
C ASP A 175 -20.21 24.67 3.94
N LEU A 176 -20.23 24.38 5.24
CA LEU A 176 -20.97 23.25 5.79
C LEU A 176 -22.03 23.73 6.78
N VAL A 177 -23.13 23.00 6.85
CA VAL A 177 -24.18 23.19 7.86
C VAL A 177 -24.37 21.89 8.61
N CYS A 178 -24.24 21.93 9.94
CA CYS A 178 -24.51 20.81 10.84
C CYS A 178 -25.97 20.84 11.26
N PHE A 179 -26.65 19.70 11.10
CA PHE A 179 -28.04 19.52 11.47
C PHE A 179 -28.20 18.36 12.46
N GLN A 180 -29.15 18.49 13.38
CA GLN A 180 -29.84 17.34 13.94
C GLN A 180 -30.73 16.74 12.84
N SER A 181 -30.45 15.49 12.48
CA SER A 181 -31.23 14.75 11.47
C SER A 181 -32.45 14.11 12.14
N GLY A 182 -33.65 14.62 11.87
CA GLY A 182 -34.90 14.01 12.33
C GLY A 182 -34.98 12.52 11.91
N LYS A 183 -35.53 11.67 12.79
CA LYS A 183 -35.59 10.21 12.59
C LYS A 183 -36.41 9.87 11.33
N ALA A 184 -35.70 9.55 10.24
CA ALA A 184 -36.30 9.22 8.94
C ALA A 184 -36.98 7.84 8.88
N LEU A 185 -36.69 7.00 9.88
CA LEU A 185 -37.16 5.63 10.02
C LEU A 185 -37.84 5.49 11.39
N ASN A 186 -38.98 4.82 11.41
CA ASN A 186 -39.59 4.27 12.63
C ASN A 186 -38.70 3.15 13.20
N PRO A 187 -38.87 2.75 14.48
CA PRO A 187 -38.19 1.54 15.01
C PRO A 187 -38.51 0.26 14.20
N ASP A 188 -39.67 0.23 13.54
CA ASP A 188 -40.13 -0.78 12.59
C ASP A 188 -39.48 -0.68 11.18
N GLY A 189 -38.45 0.16 11.00
CA GLY A 189 -37.76 0.36 9.71
C GLY A 189 -38.60 1.02 8.61
N THR A 190 -39.88 1.29 8.85
CA THR A 190 -40.78 2.01 7.93
C THR A 190 -40.42 3.50 7.88
N LYS A 191 -40.51 4.12 6.69
CA LYS A 191 -40.24 5.55 6.51
C LYS A 191 -41.28 6.39 7.25
N ASN A 192 -40.84 7.25 8.16
CA ASN A 192 -41.76 8.14 8.88
C ASN A 192 -42.33 9.20 7.90
N LYS A 193 -43.67 9.30 7.84
CA LYS A 193 -44.38 10.29 7.01
C LYS A 193 -44.31 11.70 7.61
N ASN A 194 -44.30 11.80 8.93
CA ASN A 194 -44.10 13.04 9.68
C ASN A 194 -42.63 13.12 10.12
N LYS A 195 -41.72 13.18 9.16
CA LYS A 195 -40.31 13.42 9.47
C LYS A 195 -40.16 14.86 9.97
N GLU A 196 -39.68 15.02 11.20
CA GLU A 196 -39.33 16.33 11.76
C GLU A 196 -38.31 17.05 10.86
N PRO A 197 -38.39 18.39 10.75
CA PRO A 197 -37.42 19.17 9.99
C PRO A 197 -36.01 19.00 10.57
N ASP A 198 -35.00 19.01 9.71
CA ASP A 198 -33.60 19.00 10.16
C ASP A 198 -33.30 20.31 10.91
N ILE A 199 -32.89 20.24 12.18
CA ILE A 199 -32.64 21.44 13.01
C ILE A 199 -31.18 21.86 12.83
N THR A 200 -30.93 23.09 12.36
CA THR A 200 -29.57 23.65 12.23
C THR A 200 -28.94 23.89 13.60
N LEU A 201 -27.76 23.29 13.83
CA LEU A 201 -26.99 23.41 15.08
C LEU A 201 -25.72 24.24 14.91
N ALA A 202 -25.07 24.17 13.75
CA ALA A 202 -23.87 24.95 13.46
C ALA A 202 -23.73 25.25 11.97
N ILE A 203 -23.04 26.33 11.63
CA ILE A 203 -22.55 26.61 10.27
C ILE A 203 -21.03 26.75 10.35
N PHE A 204 -20.33 26.12 9.41
CA PHE A 204 -18.90 26.31 9.18
C PHE A 204 -18.71 27.07 7.86
N HIS A 205 -18.40 28.36 7.99
CA HIS A 205 -18.30 29.33 6.91
C HIS A 205 -16.85 29.59 6.49
N ALA A 206 -16.63 29.78 5.18
CA ALA A 206 -15.36 30.16 4.56
C ALA A 206 -14.16 29.26 4.93
N GLN A 207 -14.43 28.00 5.33
CA GLN A 207 -13.47 27.04 5.90
C GLN A 207 -12.70 27.54 7.16
N LYS A 208 -13.21 28.55 7.87
CA LYS A 208 -12.48 29.25 8.94
C LYS A 208 -13.30 29.64 10.18
N GLU A 209 -14.62 29.66 10.10
CA GLU A 209 -15.48 30.20 11.15
C GLU A 209 -16.64 29.23 11.44
N VAL A 210 -16.72 28.68 12.65
CA VAL A 210 -17.85 27.86 13.11
C VAL A 210 -18.73 28.72 14.01
N THR A 211 -19.99 28.92 13.66
CA THR A 211 -20.99 29.57 14.52
C THR A 211 -22.04 28.55 14.97
N LEU A 212 -22.34 28.51 16.27
CA LEU A 212 -23.33 27.63 16.88
C LEU A 212 -24.69 28.32 17.02
N TYR A 213 -25.76 27.58 16.75
CA TYR A 213 -27.14 28.03 16.94
C TYR A 213 -27.63 27.64 18.33
N GLU A 214 -27.17 28.36 19.35
CA GLU A 214 -27.51 28.12 20.76
C GLU A 214 -29.02 27.92 21.04
N PRO A 215 -29.96 28.72 20.48
CA PRO A 215 -31.40 28.48 20.67
C PRO A 215 -31.91 27.14 20.13
N ASN A 216 -31.17 26.51 19.22
CA ASN A 216 -31.45 25.15 18.74
C ASN A 216 -30.71 24.07 19.54
N LEU A 217 -29.55 24.37 20.17
CA LEU A 217 -28.86 23.40 21.04
C LEU A 217 -29.74 22.98 22.23
N VAL A 218 -30.51 23.91 22.79
CA VAL A 218 -31.53 23.63 23.85
C VAL A 218 -32.61 22.63 23.40
N ARG A 219 -32.77 22.40 22.10
CA ARG A 219 -33.72 21.44 21.51
C ARG A 219 -33.08 20.09 21.20
N VAL A 220 -31.76 19.97 21.37
CA VAL A 220 -31.01 18.73 21.16
C VAL A 220 -30.96 17.96 22.47
N ASP A 221 -31.53 16.77 22.46
CA ASP A 221 -31.58 15.85 23.60
C ASP A 221 -30.22 15.14 23.78
N ILE A 222 -29.20 15.91 24.19
CA ILE A 222 -27.82 15.47 24.47
C ILE A 222 -27.34 16.13 25.77
N GLU A 223 -26.94 15.31 26.74
CA GLU A 223 -26.40 15.71 28.04
C GLU A 223 -25.03 16.38 27.94
N ASP A 224 -24.10 15.81 27.16
CA ASP A 224 -22.76 16.36 26.98
C ASP A 224 -22.69 17.41 25.85
N VAL A 225 -23.08 18.63 26.18
CA VAL A 225 -22.98 19.80 25.30
C VAL A 225 -21.51 20.16 24.99
N LYS A 226 -20.57 19.85 25.90
CA LYS A 226 -19.14 20.16 25.72
C LYS A 226 -18.50 19.21 24.70
N GLY A 227 -18.76 17.91 24.81
CA GLY A 227 -18.40 16.92 23.79
C GLY A 227 -19.02 17.25 22.44
N LEU A 228 -20.31 17.63 22.40
CA LEU A 228 -20.99 18.08 21.17
C LEU A 228 -20.25 19.27 20.51
N GLU A 229 -19.86 20.30 21.27
CA GLU A 229 -19.06 21.42 20.76
C GLU A 229 -17.72 20.94 20.18
N VAL A 230 -16.96 20.14 20.94
CA VAL A 230 -15.65 19.59 20.53
C VAL A 230 -15.77 18.76 19.24
N ILE A 231 -16.80 17.93 19.12
CA ILE A 231 -17.09 17.11 17.92
C ILE A 231 -17.46 17.99 16.72
N ILE A 232 -18.26 19.04 16.91
CA ILE A 232 -18.63 19.98 15.86
C ILE A 232 -17.37 20.69 15.34
N LEU A 233 -16.53 21.22 16.24
CA LEU A 233 -15.30 21.93 15.87
C LEU A 233 -14.29 21.01 15.15
N LEU A 234 -13.87 19.92 15.81
CA LEU A 234 -12.87 19.01 15.25
C LEU A 234 -13.40 18.29 14.00
N GLY A 235 -14.67 17.90 13.98
CA GLY A 235 -15.32 17.30 12.80
C GLY A 235 -15.33 18.24 11.59
N ALA A 236 -15.60 19.54 11.78
CA ALA A 236 -15.54 20.52 10.70
C ALA A 236 -14.12 20.66 10.11
N VAL A 237 -13.09 20.61 10.96
CA VAL A 237 -11.67 20.61 10.54
C VAL A 237 -11.29 19.35 9.77
N VAL A 238 -11.66 18.16 10.25
CA VAL A 238 -11.33 16.92 9.52
C VAL A 238 -12.05 16.88 8.16
N ILE A 239 -13.28 17.39 8.06
CA ILE A 239 -13.96 17.55 6.78
C ILE A 239 -13.24 18.58 5.89
N ARG A 240 -12.83 19.73 6.44
CA ARG A 240 -12.05 20.76 5.74
C ARG A 240 -10.79 20.18 5.10
N ASP A 241 -10.00 19.47 5.88
CA ASP A 241 -8.67 19.01 5.50
C ASP A 241 -8.78 17.81 4.57
N VAL A 242 -9.39 16.71 5.03
CA VAL A 242 -9.39 15.41 4.33
C VAL A 242 -10.25 15.43 3.07
N TYR A 243 -11.38 16.14 3.08
CA TYR A 243 -12.36 16.07 1.99
C TYR A 243 -12.33 17.30 1.06
N PHE A 244 -11.87 18.47 1.53
CA PHE A 244 -11.77 19.70 0.71
C PHE A 244 -10.34 20.23 0.50
N GLY A 245 -9.33 19.56 1.07
CA GLY A 245 -7.90 19.80 0.84
C GLY A 245 -7.28 18.84 -0.18
N SER A 246 -5.95 18.76 -0.20
CA SER A 246 -5.17 17.90 -1.10
C SER A 246 -4.70 16.65 -0.36
N MET A 247 -5.16 15.45 -0.73
CA MET A 247 -4.74 14.20 -0.06
C MET A 247 -3.20 14.02 -0.02
N LYS A 248 -2.46 14.58 -0.98
CA LYS A 248 -0.99 14.50 -1.01
C LYS A 248 -0.33 15.32 0.10
N GLU A 249 -0.94 16.43 0.49
CA GLU A 249 -0.49 17.29 1.58
C GLU A 249 -1.02 16.78 2.93
N VAL A 250 -2.32 16.51 2.99
CA VAL A 250 -3.07 16.14 4.22
C VAL A 250 -2.53 14.85 4.86
N PHE A 251 -2.14 13.86 4.06
CA PHE A 251 -1.55 12.60 4.55
C PHE A 251 -0.01 12.59 4.50
N ASN A 252 0.65 13.72 4.26
CA ASN A 252 2.11 13.83 4.16
C ASN A 252 2.73 12.83 3.14
N LEU A 253 2.12 12.71 1.96
CA LEU A 253 2.50 11.75 0.91
C LEU A 253 3.66 12.25 0.02
N THR A 254 4.35 13.33 0.42
CA THR A 254 5.42 13.95 -0.36
C THR A 254 6.79 13.51 0.15
N ASP A 255 7.62 13.00 -0.76
CA ASP A 255 8.99 12.65 -0.42
C ASP A 255 9.87 13.89 -0.40
N ALA A 256 10.54 14.10 0.74
CA ALA A 256 11.59 15.10 0.97
C ALA A 256 12.88 14.86 0.13
N ARG A 257 12.74 14.28 -1.06
CA ARG A 257 13.81 13.94 -2.02
C ARG A 257 13.53 14.42 -3.46
N LYS A 258 12.41 15.11 -3.73
CA LYS A 258 12.11 15.72 -5.03
C LYS A 258 11.67 17.18 -4.95
N SER A 259 12.57 18.04 -4.45
CA SER A 259 12.56 19.49 -4.74
C SER A 259 13.94 19.97 -5.22
N GLY A 260 14.44 19.32 -6.27
CA GLY A 260 15.61 19.75 -7.05
C GLY A 260 15.20 20.40 -8.37
N SER A 261 14.14 21.21 -8.36
CA SER A 261 13.45 21.73 -9.55
C SER A 261 13.37 23.26 -9.55
N SER A 262 14.51 23.94 -9.41
CA SER A 262 14.62 25.37 -9.70
C SER A 262 14.77 25.58 -11.21
N HIS A 263 13.86 26.36 -11.81
CA HIS A 263 14.03 26.85 -13.18
C HIS A 263 15.15 27.90 -13.23
N THR A 264 15.99 27.85 -14.28
CA THR A 264 16.93 28.91 -14.75
C THR A 264 18.04 29.31 -13.75
N SER A 265 19.32 29.48 -14.11
CA SER A 265 20.00 29.64 -15.41
C SER A 265 21.39 28.96 -15.42
N PRO A 266 22.01 28.70 -16.58
CA PRO A 266 23.32 28.05 -16.66
C PRO A 266 24.49 29.01 -16.36
N VAL A 267 25.47 28.53 -15.58
CA VAL A 267 26.81 29.12 -15.44
C VAL A 267 27.85 28.01 -15.55
N ASN A 268 28.88 28.22 -16.37
CA ASN A 268 29.93 27.22 -16.64
C ASN A 268 30.90 27.08 -15.46
N GLY A 269 31.19 25.84 -15.06
CA GLY A 269 32.22 25.51 -14.07
C GLY A 269 32.66 24.05 -14.22
N ALA A 270 33.98 23.82 -14.34
CA ALA A 270 34.53 22.49 -14.63
C ALA A 270 34.50 21.55 -13.40
N PRO A 271 34.32 20.23 -13.59
CA PRO A 271 34.26 19.28 -12.48
C PRO A 271 35.63 19.07 -11.82
N ARG A 272 35.64 19.02 -10.49
CA ARG A 272 36.77 18.49 -9.70
C ARG A 272 36.35 17.16 -9.06
N PRO A 273 37.11 16.07 -9.24
CA PRO A 273 36.87 14.83 -8.47
C PRO A 273 37.38 15.01 -7.04
N ILE A 274 36.63 14.53 -6.06
CA ILE A 274 37.09 14.32 -4.68
C ILE A 274 37.11 12.81 -4.44
N LEU A 275 38.21 12.31 -3.88
CA LEU A 275 38.48 10.88 -3.77
C LEU A 275 37.56 10.20 -2.75
N SER A 276 37.21 8.95 -3.05
CA SER A 276 36.73 8.00 -2.06
C SER A 276 37.81 7.71 -1.02
N GLN A 277 37.47 7.87 0.27
CA GLN A 277 38.32 7.38 1.36
C GLN A 277 37.95 5.94 1.69
N ILE A 278 38.92 5.05 1.55
CA ILE A 278 38.84 3.65 1.97
C ILE A 278 39.24 3.59 3.44
N ALA A 279 38.37 3.06 4.30
CA ALA A 279 38.68 2.78 5.71
C ALA A 279 38.70 1.26 5.93
N THR A 280 39.79 0.75 6.50
CA THR A 280 40.07 -0.68 6.66
C THR A 280 39.53 -1.25 7.96
N SER A 281 38.95 -2.45 7.92
CA SER A 281 38.69 -3.30 9.09
C SER A 281 39.98 -4.01 9.56
N PRO A 282 40.08 -4.32 10.86
CA PRO A 282 39.84 -5.70 11.34
C PRO A 282 38.94 -5.68 12.61
N THR A 283 38.60 -6.77 13.32
CA THR A 283 39.01 -8.19 13.33
C THR A 283 37.76 -9.07 13.61
N ALA A 284 37.80 -10.40 13.38
CA ALA A 284 36.63 -11.28 13.49
C ALA A 284 36.62 -12.20 14.72
N THR A 285 35.41 -12.49 15.26
CA THR A 285 35.10 -13.70 16.06
C THR A 285 33.63 -14.14 15.92
N ASN A 286 33.44 -15.40 15.51
CA ASN A 286 32.34 -16.34 15.83
C ASN A 286 30.84 -15.95 15.74
N ALA A 287 30.23 -16.40 14.62
CA ALA A 287 29.05 -17.28 14.55
C ALA A 287 27.70 -16.92 15.22
N VAL A 288 26.72 -16.54 14.39
CA VAL A 288 25.37 -17.18 14.22
C VAL A 288 24.91 -16.89 12.77
N PRO A 289 24.27 -17.82 12.03
CA PRO A 289 23.66 -17.52 10.74
C PRO A 289 22.38 -16.68 10.91
N ALA A 290 22.54 -15.38 11.11
CA ALA A 290 21.43 -14.44 11.20
C ALA A 290 20.68 -14.36 9.85
N ARG A 291 19.45 -14.88 9.84
CA ARG A 291 18.45 -14.60 8.79
C ARG A 291 18.37 -13.07 8.60
N PRO A 292 18.36 -12.54 7.36
CA PRO A 292 18.32 -11.10 7.15
C PRO A 292 17.12 -10.51 7.90
N PRO A 293 17.28 -9.36 8.57
CA PRO A 293 16.20 -8.77 9.35
C PRO A 293 15.03 -8.50 8.41
N ARG A 294 13.86 -9.04 8.75
CA ARG A 294 12.61 -8.60 8.11
C ARG A 294 12.47 -7.11 8.42
N VAL A 295 12.60 -6.29 7.38
CA VAL A 295 12.18 -4.89 7.46
C VAL A 295 10.76 -4.84 8.03
N PRO A 296 10.46 -3.88 8.93
CA PRO A 296 9.10 -3.70 9.44
C PRO A 296 8.14 -3.45 8.27
N PRO A 297 6.81 -3.68 8.43
CA PRO A 297 5.84 -3.46 7.37
C PRO A 297 5.95 -2.03 6.79
N THR A 298 6.61 -1.93 5.64
CA THR A 298 6.79 -0.69 4.90
C THR A 298 5.46 -0.33 4.23
N ASP A 299 5.13 0.96 4.24
CA ASP A 299 3.91 1.47 3.60
C ASP A 299 3.79 0.98 2.13
N PRO A 300 2.60 0.59 1.64
CA PRO A 300 2.43 0.02 0.31
C PRO A 300 3.05 0.85 -0.83
N ARG A 301 3.02 2.18 -0.74
CA ARG A 301 3.66 3.02 -1.76
C ARG A 301 5.18 3.05 -1.59
N SER A 302 5.69 3.16 -0.37
CA SER A 302 7.14 3.05 -0.12
C SER A 302 7.71 1.67 -0.51
N GLN A 303 6.93 0.60 -0.37
CA GLN A 303 7.28 -0.73 -0.87
C GLN A 303 7.32 -0.76 -2.42
N TRP A 304 6.30 -0.20 -3.08
CA TRP A 304 6.30 -0.06 -4.55
C TRP A 304 7.50 0.72 -5.07
N GLU A 305 7.94 1.78 -4.38
CA GLU A 305 9.10 2.57 -4.77
C GLU A 305 10.41 1.76 -4.68
N ILE A 306 10.56 0.92 -3.66
CA ILE A 306 11.68 -0.04 -3.52
C ILE A 306 11.64 -1.09 -4.65
N ASP A 307 10.47 -1.66 -4.92
CA ASP A 307 10.30 -2.70 -5.95
C ASP A 307 10.54 -2.14 -7.37
N ALA A 308 10.12 -0.91 -7.64
CA ALA A 308 10.36 -0.20 -8.90
C ALA A 308 11.84 0.15 -9.11
N GLU A 309 12.54 0.63 -8.06
CA GLU A 309 13.99 0.86 -8.12
C GLU A 309 14.77 -0.46 -8.30
N THR A 310 14.32 -1.52 -7.61
CA THR A 310 14.90 -2.87 -7.73
C THR A 310 14.73 -3.46 -9.13
N ALA A 311 13.54 -3.34 -9.72
CA ALA A 311 13.28 -3.78 -11.09
C ALA A 311 14.14 -3.01 -12.11
N ARG A 312 14.32 -1.70 -11.90
CA ARG A 312 15.19 -0.86 -12.74
C ARG A 312 16.68 -1.26 -12.63
N LEU A 313 17.15 -1.56 -11.42
CA LEU A 313 18.51 -2.06 -11.18
C LEU A 313 18.73 -3.44 -11.83
N GLN A 314 17.77 -4.36 -11.69
CA GLN A 314 17.81 -5.68 -12.33
C GLN A 314 17.87 -5.56 -13.86
N GLN A 315 17.12 -4.64 -14.47
CA GLN A 315 17.18 -4.38 -15.92
C GLN A 315 18.55 -3.84 -16.36
N GLN A 316 19.18 -2.96 -15.57
CA GLN A 316 20.53 -2.48 -15.86
C GLN A 316 21.57 -3.59 -15.77
N VAL A 317 21.52 -4.43 -14.73
CA VAL A 317 22.41 -5.59 -14.56
C VAL A 317 22.22 -6.60 -15.69
N GLN A 318 20.97 -6.92 -16.06
CA GLN A 318 20.68 -7.86 -17.15
C GLN A 318 21.14 -7.35 -18.51
N GLU A 319 21.03 -6.04 -18.81
CA GLU A 319 21.60 -5.48 -20.03
C GLU A 319 23.13 -5.49 -20.00
N GLU A 320 23.77 -5.18 -18.86
CA GLU A 320 25.23 -5.25 -18.74
C GLU A 320 25.74 -6.68 -18.92
N GLU A 321 25.11 -7.67 -18.29
CA GLU A 321 25.42 -9.10 -18.47
C GLU A 321 25.27 -9.52 -19.94
N ARG A 322 24.20 -9.09 -20.61
CA ARG A 322 23.99 -9.32 -22.05
C ARG A 322 25.07 -8.68 -22.92
N GLN A 323 25.58 -7.51 -22.53
CA GLN A 323 26.66 -6.81 -23.23
C GLN A 323 28.05 -7.43 -22.95
N ARG A 324 28.29 -7.92 -21.73
CA ARG A 324 29.49 -8.71 -21.37
C ARG A 324 29.53 -9.99 -22.19
N LYS A 325 28.48 -10.81 -22.13
CA LYS A 325 28.40 -12.05 -22.92
C LYS A 325 28.59 -11.83 -24.42
N ARG A 326 28.10 -10.73 -24.98
CA ARG A 326 28.33 -10.36 -26.40
C ARG A 326 29.78 -10.00 -26.75
N ARG A 327 30.59 -9.57 -25.78
CA ARG A 327 32.04 -9.38 -25.92
C ARG A 327 32.74 -10.72 -25.78
N ASP A 328 32.39 -11.50 -24.77
CA ASP A 328 32.95 -12.83 -24.50
C ASP A 328 32.73 -13.76 -25.70
N ASP A 329 31.49 -13.86 -26.22
CA ASP A 329 31.09 -14.58 -27.44
C ASP A 329 31.87 -14.12 -28.70
N ALA A 330 32.42 -12.90 -28.71
CA ALA A 330 33.19 -12.33 -29.82
C ALA A 330 34.71 -12.51 -29.64
N GLU A 331 35.20 -12.55 -28.42
CA GLU A 331 36.60 -12.86 -28.09
C GLU A 331 36.87 -14.36 -28.25
N GLU A 332 35.96 -15.25 -27.82
CA GLU A 332 36.03 -16.69 -28.12
C GLU A 332 36.13 -16.95 -29.63
N ARG A 333 35.35 -16.25 -30.45
CA ARG A 333 35.39 -16.38 -31.91
C ARG A 333 36.75 -15.97 -32.50
N ARG A 334 37.39 -14.93 -31.95
CA ARG A 334 38.74 -14.51 -32.38
C ARG A 334 39.80 -15.52 -31.96
N ILE A 335 39.76 -15.98 -30.71
CA ILE A 335 40.69 -17.00 -30.19
C ILE A 335 40.58 -18.29 -31.01
N ARG A 336 39.36 -18.75 -31.30
CA ARG A 336 39.10 -19.93 -32.12
C ARG A 336 39.63 -19.79 -33.56
N GLN A 337 39.49 -18.62 -34.19
CA GLN A 337 40.04 -18.35 -35.52
C GLN A 337 41.59 -18.35 -35.53
N MET A 338 42.23 -17.86 -34.47
CA MET A 338 43.69 -17.93 -34.34
C MET A 338 44.17 -19.36 -34.16
N LEU A 339 43.50 -20.15 -33.32
CA LEU A 339 43.83 -21.57 -33.10
C LEU A 339 43.68 -22.42 -34.37
N GLU A 340 42.60 -22.19 -35.14
CA GLU A 340 42.35 -22.89 -36.40
C GLU A 340 43.38 -22.50 -37.49
N ALA A 341 43.88 -21.26 -37.47
CA ALA A 341 44.98 -20.84 -38.34
C ALA A 341 46.31 -21.49 -37.94
N GLU A 342 46.61 -21.56 -36.64
CA GLU A 342 47.83 -22.20 -36.10
C GLU A 342 47.85 -23.71 -36.38
N GLU A 343 46.76 -24.43 -36.11
CA GLU A 343 46.65 -25.87 -36.43
C GLU A 343 46.84 -26.13 -37.93
N LYS A 344 46.28 -25.26 -38.79
CA LYS A 344 46.41 -25.35 -40.24
C LYS A 344 47.83 -25.07 -40.74
N GLU A 345 48.59 -24.21 -40.06
CA GLU A 345 50.00 -23.99 -40.36
C GLU A 345 50.88 -25.13 -39.80
N ALA A 346 50.64 -25.58 -38.57
CA ALA A 346 51.31 -26.74 -37.99
C ALA A 346 51.14 -27.99 -38.86
N ARG A 347 49.93 -28.22 -39.38
CA ARG A 347 49.65 -29.31 -40.33
C ARG A 347 50.36 -29.16 -41.67
N ARG A 348 50.65 -27.94 -42.14
CA ARG A 348 51.50 -27.70 -43.32
C ARG A 348 52.95 -28.01 -43.03
N ARG A 349 53.51 -27.46 -41.93
CA ARG A 349 54.89 -27.76 -41.50
C ARG A 349 55.08 -29.26 -41.26
N GLN A 350 54.09 -29.95 -40.70
CA GLN A 350 54.12 -31.41 -40.53
C GLN A 350 54.13 -32.13 -41.88
N ALA A 351 53.29 -31.74 -42.85
CA ALA A 351 53.30 -32.34 -44.18
C ALA A 351 54.61 -32.06 -44.95
N GLU A 352 55.25 -30.92 -44.72
CA GLU A 352 56.58 -30.57 -45.25
C GLU A 352 57.68 -31.42 -44.60
N VAL A 353 57.67 -31.57 -43.27
CA VAL A 353 58.56 -32.46 -42.51
C VAL A 353 58.37 -33.93 -42.91
N ASP A 354 57.15 -34.39 -43.10
CA ASP A 354 56.85 -35.76 -43.54
C ASP A 354 57.33 -35.99 -44.99
N ALA A 355 57.20 -34.99 -45.86
CA ALA A 355 57.71 -35.05 -47.24
C ALA A 355 59.25 -35.02 -47.29
N GLU A 356 59.91 -34.21 -46.44
CA GLU A 356 61.36 -34.20 -46.31
C GLU A 356 61.88 -35.48 -45.66
N THR A 357 61.18 -36.03 -44.66
CA THR A 357 61.49 -37.34 -44.06
C THR A 357 61.37 -38.45 -45.09
N ALA A 358 60.33 -38.44 -45.94
CA ALA A 358 60.19 -39.38 -47.05
C ALA A 358 61.26 -39.19 -48.15
N ARG A 359 61.77 -37.96 -48.35
CA ARG A 359 62.90 -37.67 -49.25
C ARG A 359 64.21 -38.20 -48.67
N LEU A 360 64.49 -37.95 -47.39
CA LEU A 360 65.64 -38.49 -46.66
C LEU A 360 65.59 -40.02 -46.61
N GLN A 361 64.41 -40.60 -46.39
CA GLN A 361 64.19 -42.05 -46.41
C GLN A 361 64.39 -42.66 -47.81
N ARG A 362 64.17 -41.93 -48.91
CA ARG A 362 64.58 -42.39 -50.26
C ARG A 362 66.09 -42.30 -50.49
N ILE A 363 66.78 -41.32 -49.90
CA ILE A 363 68.22 -41.09 -50.11
C ILE A 363 69.07 -42.03 -49.22
N TYR A 364 68.67 -42.23 -47.95
CA TYR A 364 69.40 -43.02 -46.96
C TYR A 364 68.79 -44.40 -46.65
N GLY A 365 67.52 -44.64 -46.98
CA GLY A 365 66.85 -45.93 -46.74
C GLY A 365 67.31 -47.09 -47.63
N GLN A 366 68.30 -46.87 -48.51
CA GLN A 366 68.88 -47.91 -49.37
C GLN A 366 70.11 -48.62 -48.75
N GLN A 367 70.36 -48.46 -47.44
CA GLN A 367 71.29 -49.30 -46.68
C GLN A 367 70.69 -49.84 -45.38
N SER A 368 71.14 -51.06 -45.00
CA SER A 368 70.88 -51.77 -43.73
C SER A 368 69.47 -52.36 -43.45
N ARG A 369 69.22 -53.52 -44.06
CA ARG A 369 68.53 -54.69 -43.44
C ARG A 369 69.01 -55.97 -44.16
N PRO A 370 68.93 -57.20 -43.59
CA PRO A 370 68.31 -57.59 -42.31
C PRO A 370 69.19 -58.52 -41.40
N GLN A 371 68.56 -59.17 -40.42
CA GLN A 371 69.02 -60.33 -39.60
C GLN A 371 70.08 -60.02 -38.50
N SER A 372 70.11 -60.68 -37.33
CA SER A 372 69.26 -61.77 -36.77
C SER A 372 69.24 -61.81 -35.21
N GLN A 373 68.46 -62.73 -34.64
CA GLN A 373 68.33 -63.13 -33.21
C GLN A 373 69.63 -63.84 -32.68
N PRO A 374 69.79 -64.31 -31.40
CA PRO A 374 68.80 -64.53 -30.32
C PRO A 374 69.22 -64.29 -28.82
N GLU A 375 68.31 -64.64 -27.90
CA GLU A 375 68.47 -65.19 -26.52
C GLU A 375 69.49 -64.68 -25.46
N ARG A 376 68.91 -64.12 -24.36
CA ARG A 376 68.98 -64.56 -22.93
C ARG A 376 70.27 -64.47 -22.05
N ARG A 377 70.01 -63.93 -20.82
CA ARG A 377 70.40 -64.38 -19.44
C ARG A 377 71.63 -63.81 -18.67
N HIS A 378 71.28 -63.07 -17.59
CA HIS A 378 71.76 -63.12 -16.18
C HIS A 378 73.17 -62.65 -15.74
N SER A 379 73.18 -62.06 -14.52
CA SER A 379 74.31 -61.83 -13.58
C SER A 379 75.28 -60.67 -13.91
N ALA A 380 75.84 -59.90 -12.96
CA ALA A 380 75.75 -59.92 -11.48
C ALA A 380 75.90 -58.52 -10.82
N PHE A 381 75.73 -58.47 -9.49
CA PHE A 381 75.98 -57.37 -8.52
C PHE A 381 77.49 -57.02 -8.35
N PRO A 382 77.97 -55.97 -7.59
CA PRO A 382 77.36 -55.40 -6.36
C PRO A 382 77.59 -53.90 -5.96
N GLN A 383 76.86 -53.46 -4.90
CA GLN A 383 77.22 -52.42 -3.86
C GLN A 383 77.35 -50.92 -4.28
N GLN A 384 77.06 -49.89 -3.45
CA GLN A 384 76.39 -49.78 -2.13
C GLN A 384 75.94 -48.33 -1.75
N THR A 385 74.93 -48.20 -0.87
CA THR A 385 74.59 -47.04 0.04
C THR A 385 74.29 -45.64 -0.55
N MET A 386 73.56 -44.72 0.11
CA MET A 386 72.90 -44.68 1.44
C MET A 386 71.38 -44.35 1.33
N GLN A 387 70.65 -44.26 2.46
CA GLN A 387 69.16 -44.27 2.51
C GLN A 387 68.53 -43.17 3.43
N PRO A 388 67.23 -43.16 3.86
CA PRO A 388 66.31 -42.02 3.68
C PRO A 388 65.82 -41.42 5.05
N PRO A 389 64.53 -41.12 5.42
CA PRO A 389 63.16 -41.46 4.92
C PRO A 389 62.33 -40.19 4.53
N MET A 390 61.01 -40.10 4.25
CA MET A 390 59.79 -40.95 4.06
C MET A 390 59.02 -40.35 2.84
N GLY A 391 57.86 -40.79 2.31
CA GLY A 391 56.87 -41.85 2.58
C GLY A 391 55.68 -41.76 1.57
N PRO A 392 54.71 -42.72 1.48
CA PRO A 392 53.95 -42.94 0.22
C PRO A 392 52.39 -42.94 0.28
N PRO A 393 51.70 -42.82 -0.87
CA PRO A 393 50.26 -43.11 -1.09
C PRO A 393 49.99 -44.49 -1.76
N GLN A 394 48.74 -44.96 -1.78
CA GLN A 394 48.28 -46.19 -2.50
C GLN A 394 46.80 -46.14 -2.97
N PRO A 395 46.46 -46.69 -4.16
CA PRO A 395 45.09 -47.02 -4.61
C PRO A 395 44.95 -48.50 -5.11
N ILE A 396 43.92 -48.81 -5.92
CA ILE A 396 43.67 -50.05 -6.73
C ILE A 396 43.01 -51.24 -5.96
N ALA A 397 42.21 -52.15 -6.57
CA ALA A 397 40.92 -52.02 -7.30
C ALA A 397 40.33 -53.42 -7.73
N TYR A 398 39.05 -53.41 -8.15
CA TYR A 398 38.36 -54.30 -9.13
C TYR A 398 37.81 -55.72 -8.82
N HIS A 399 36.71 -56.01 -9.54
CA HIS A 399 36.18 -57.28 -10.09
C HIS A 399 35.05 -58.10 -9.39
N THR A 400 34.23 -58.69 -10.27
CA THR A 400 32.96 -59.47 -10.17
C THR A 400 33.24 -61.00 -10.13
N PRO A 401 32.30 -61.99 -9.94
CA PRO A 401 30.88 -61.99 -10.40
C PRO A 401 29.77 -62.85 -9.70
N THR A 402 28.50 -62.50 -10.00
CA THR A 402 27.33 -63.35 -10.41
C THR A 402 26.74 -64.52 -9.57
N ALA A 403 25.42 -64.36 -9.27
CA ALA A 403 24.28 -65.32 -9.26
C ALA A 403 23.73 -65.98 -7.96
N TRP A 404 22.41 -66.25 -8.04
CA TRP A 404 21.47 -66.98 -7.14
C TRP A 404 21.14 -66.32 -5.77
N GLY A 405 19.88 -66.17 -5.35
CA GLY A 405 18.61 -66.28 -6.10
C GLY A 405 17.34 -66.38 -5.21
N SER A 406 16.26 -65.69 -5.62
CA SER A 406 14.87 -65.82 -5.09
C SER A 406 14.62 -65.28 -3.66
N TYR A 407 13.41 -64.84 -3.23
CA TYR A 407 12.06 -64.97 -3.81
C TYR A 407 11.24 -63.66 -3.75
N ASN A 408 10.35 -63.49 -4.75
CA ASN A 408 8.97 -62.93 -4.76
C ASN A 408 8.55 -61.73 -3.87
N ALA A 409 7.64 -60.83 -4.31
CA ALA A 409 7.05 -60.58 -5.64
C ALA A 409 6.29 -59.22 -5.65
N GLY A 410 6.01 -58.68 -6.84
CA GLY A 410 4.92 -57.71 -7.08
C GLY A 410 3.76 -58.40 -7.83
N PRO A 411 3.22 -57.86 -8.94
CA PRO A 411 3.39 -56.50 -9.47
C PRO A 411 2.11 -55.94 -10.21
N TYR A 412 2.29 -54.92 -11.08
CA TYR A 412 1.47 -54.55 -12.27
C TYR A 412 0.19 -53.66 -12.17
N MET A 413 0.25 -52.57 -12.96
CA MET A 413 -0.74 -52.05 -13.94
C MET A 413 -2.06 -51.32 -13.56
N SER A 414 -2.15 -50.09 -14.10
CA SER A 414 -3.23 -49.55 -14.96
C SER A 414 -4.64 -49.25 -14.38
N GLY A 415 -5.43 -48.47 -15.14
CA GLY A 415 -6.78 -47.99 -14.81
C GLY A 415 -6.76 -46.62 -14.11
N ALA A 416 -7.44 -45.53 -14.53
CA ALA A 416 -8.67 -45.28 -15.29
C ALA A 416 -9.98 -45.18 -14.47
N ASN A 417 -10.38 -43.92 -14.22
CA ASN A 417 -11.74 -43.36 -14.38
C ASN A 417 -12.95 -43.88 -13.54
N ALA A 418 -13.42 -43.00 -12.64
CA ALA A 418 -14.83 -42.70 -12.31
C ALA A 418 -15.71 -43.64 -11.44
N GLN A 419 -16.78 -43.01 -10.90
CA GLN A 419 -18.00 -43.57 -10.24
C GLN A 419 -17.78 -44.19 -8.83
N SER A 420 -18.26 -43.54 -7.75
CA SER A 420 -19.55 -43.79 -7.05
C SER A 420 -19.43 -44.76 -5.86
N GLY A 421 -20.23 -44.73 -4.78
CA GLY A 421 -21.29 -43.80 -4.35
C GLY A 421 -22.04 -44.33 -3.11
N PHE A 422 -22.83 -43.49 -2.43
CA PHE A 422 -23.68 -43.81 -1.24
C PHE A 422 -22.90 -44.12 0.07
N LEU A 423 -23.43 -43.94 1.29
CA LEU A 423 -24.84 -43.85 1.75
C LEU A 423 -25.22 -42.54 2.48
N SER A 424 -26.54 -42.26 2.49
CA SER A 424 -27.24 -41.15 3.17
C SER A 424 -27.78 -41.61 4.57
N PRO A 425 -28.48 -40.80 5.41
CA PRO A 425 -29.70 -40.00 5.12
C PRO A 425 -29.75 -38.59 5.79
N ASN A 426 -30.88 -37.85 5.83
CA ASN A 426 -31.77 -37.32 4.78
C ASN A 426 -33.11 -36.79 5.38
N SER A 427 -33.32 -35.46 5.33
CA SER A 427 -34.62 -34.76 5.32
C SER A 427 -34.36 -33.33 4.81
N GLN A 428 -34.89 -32.86 3.66
CA GLN A 428 -36.28 -32.49 3.31
C GLN A 428 -36.84 -31.33 4.17
N SER A 429 -37.42 -30.25 3.61
CA SER A 429 -38.07 -30.02 2.29
C SER A 429 -37.56 -28.74 1.57
N GLN A 430 -37.21 -28.78 0.28
CA GLN A 430 -38.01 -28.53 -0.96
C GLN A 430 -38.43 -27.07 -1.27
N GLY A 431 -38.05 -26.57 -2.47
CA GLY A 431 -38.38 -25.22 -2.98
C GLY A 431 -37.90 -24.91 -4.42
N ARG A 432 -38.19 -25.78 -5.39
CA ARG A 432 -37.93 -25.60 -6.85
C ARG A 432 -38.92 -24.60 -7.48
N LEU A 433 -38.74 -23.94 -8.64
CA LEU A 433 -37.68 -23.78 -9.66
C LEU A 433 -38.13 -22.67 -10.64
N LYS A 434 -37.20 -21.95 -11.32
CA LYS A 434 -37.14 -21.72 -12.79
C LYS A 434 -36.33 -20.48 -13.17
N ASN A 435 -35.24 -20.66 -13.92
CA ASN A 435 -34.70 -19.60 -14.78
C ASN A 435 -35.58 -19.45 -16.02
N LYS A 436 -35.89 -18.23 -16.43
CA LYS A 436 -36.26 -17.92 -17.82
C LYS A 436 -35.69 -16.58 -18.29
N SER A 437 -35.31 -16.61 -19.56
CA SER A 437 -34.81 -15.53 -20.39
C SER A 437 -35.67 -14.27 -20.42
N SER A 438 -34.98 -13.14 -20.63
CA SER A 438 -35.41 -11.94 -21.36
C SER A 438 -36.77 -11.98 -22.07
N ILE A 439 -37.62 -10.98 -21.79
CA ILE A 439 -38.44 -10.21 -22.73
C ILE A 439 -38.97 -8.99 -21.95
N TRP A 440 -38.71 -7.78 -22.44
CA TRP A 440 -39.51 -6.58 -22.12
C TRP A 440 -39.59 -5.71 -23.37
N SER A 441 -40.70 -5.87 -24.09
CA SER A 441 -40.97 -5.19 -25.35
C SER A 441 -41.29 -3.71 -25.16
N PHE A 442 -40.99 -2.89 -26.18
CA PHE A 442 -41.52 -1.53 -26.28
C PHE A 442 -43.06 -1.57 -26.29
N GLY A 443 -43.68 -0.80 -25.39
CA GLY A 443 -45.15 -0.74 -25.25
C GLY A 443 -45.68 0.70 -25.35
N ARG A 444 -46.13 1.11 -26.54
CA ARG A 444 -46.87 2.38 -26.71
C ARG A 444 -48.29 2.26 -26.11
N ARG A 445 -48.72 3.29 -25.39
CA ARG A 445 -50.09 3.81 -25.35
C ARG A 445 -49.94 5.32 -25.53
N LYS A 446 -50.46 5.97 -26.58
CA LYS A 446 -51.87 6.13 -26.99
C LYS A 446 -52.70 6.68 -25.82
N SER A 447 -52.96 7.99 -25.68
CA SER A 447 -53.33 9.04 -26.66
C SER A 447 -54.75 8.89 -27.21
N ASP A 448 -55.70 9.43 -26.46
CA ASP A 448 -56.98 10.08 -26.83
C ASP A 448 -57.24 10.98 -25.58
N ASP A 449 -57.15 12.31 -25.59
CA ASP A 449 -57.85 13.37 -26.34
C ASP A 449 -59.24 13.74 -25.79
N ASP A 450 -59.26 14.64 -24.80
CA ASP A 450 -60.17 15.81 -24.76
C ASP A 450 -59.50 16.91 -23.88
N GLY A 451 -59.78 18.19 -24.13
CA GLY A 451 -59.08 19.32 -23.50
C GLY A 451 -59.32 20.68 -24.16
N GLY A 452 -60.54 20.94 -24.63
CA GLY A 452 -60.85 22.11 -25.46
C GLY A 452 -60.82 23.48 -24.77
N ARG A 453 -59.87 24.33 -25.21
CA ARG A 453 -59.99 25.81 -25.43
C ARG A 453 -59.98 26.80 -24.23
N LEU A 454 -59.45 28.00 -24.53
CA LEU A 454 -59.64 29.32 -23.88
C LEU A 454 -58.95 29.54 -22.50
N THR A 455 -58.34 30.69 -22.17
CA THR A 455 -58.20 32.02 -22.84
C THR A 455 -56.77 32.58 -22.79
N LYS A 456 -56.49 33.65 -23.55
CA LYS A 456 -55.30 34.54 -23.41
C LYS A 456 -55.66 35.86 -22.71
N LYS A 457 -54.93 36.21 -21.63
CA LYS A 457 -54.57 37.58 -21.18
C LYS A 457 -53.20 37.43 -20.51
N ARG A 458 -52.06 38.02 -20.91
CA ARG A 458 -51.67 39.38 -21.40
C ARG A 458 -51.68 40.44 -20.29
N SER A 459 -50.51 41.10 -20.11
CA SER A 459 -50.23 42.36 -19.38
C SER A 459 -50.51 42.41 -17.86
N ALA A 460 -49.80 43.21 -17.05
CA ALA A 460 -48.51 43.91 -17.19
C ALA A 460 -48.08 44.50 -15.81
N ILE A 461 -46.82 44.99 -15.73
CA ILE A 461 -46.32 46.09 -14.85
C ILE A 461 -46.99 46.26 -13.48
N PHE A 462 -46.23 45.97 -12.41
CA PHE A 462 -45.71 47.00 -11.51
C PHE A 462 -44.38 46.54 -10.89
#